data_AF-A0A2D7RCU2-F1
#
_entry.id   AF-A0A2D7RCU2-F1
#
_cell.length_a   1.000
_cell.length_b   1.000
_cell.length_c   1.000
_cell.angle_alpha   90.00
_cell.angle_beta   90.00
_cell.angle_gamma   90.00
#
_symmetry.space_group_name_H-M   'P 1'
#
loop_
_entity.id
_entity.type
_entity.pdbx_description
1 polymer ?
#
loop_
_entity_poly.entity_id
_entity_poly.type
_entity_poly.pdbx_seq_one_letter_code
_entity_poly.pdbx_strand_id
1 'polypeptide(L)'
;MGNILGSEKREVPIEKIFREACVQGRVEDVKSIIISRLRAGEDITAMMSELGINSDGQSSTPLMEAAWYEHSAVVKVLLEYNASMYNKYGSNALHHAAWVNEKRTTTVQLLLNNMKLEDINHKNDNGDTPLDMCYKYNDSSIKKKLIKLIRKKGGKRGNELEEAGGKGKGYKWWGGVNSRYNAQELKF
;
A
#
# COMPACT_ATOMS: atom_id res chain seq x y z
N MET A 1 -18.65 -15.90 -50.21
CA MET A 1 -19.26 -15.64 -48.88
C MET A 1 -18.24 -16.02 -47.82
N GLY A 2 -18.01 -15.12 -46.86
CA GLY A 2 -17.49 -15.48 -45.53
C GLY A 2 -15.97 -15.50 -45.37
N ASN A 3 -15.44 -14.41 -44.80
CA ASN A 3 -14.63 -14.49 -43.58
C ASN A 3 -14.46 -13.07 -43.01
N ILE A 4 -15.41 -12.67 -42.18
CA ILE A 4 -15.21 -11.54 -41.26
C ILE A 4 -14.47 -12.15 -40.07
N LEU A 5 -13.19 -11.80 -39.94
CA LEU A 5 -12.38 -12.10 -38.77
C LEU A 5 -13.12 -11.59 -37.54
N GLY A 6 -13.54 -12.53 -36.69
CA GLY A 6 -14.03 -12.23 -35.35
C GLY A 6 -12.94 -11.44 -34.63
N SER A 7 -13.22 -10.17 -34.36
CA SER A 7 -12.48 -9.41 -33.38
C SER A 7 -12.77 -10.08 -32.03
N GLU A 8 -11.87 -10.95 -31.58
CA GLU A 8 -11.78 -11.33 -30.18
C GLU A 8 -11.71 -10.01 -29.39
N LYS A 9 -12.84 -9.57 -28.86
CA LYS A 9 -12.86 -8.57 -27.80
C LYS A 9 -12.06 -9.21 -26.67
N ARG A 10 -10.78 -8.86 -26.56
CA ARG A 10 -9.98 -9.21 -25.39
C ARG A 10 -10.69 -8.57 -24.21
N GLU A 11 -11.51 -9.35 -23.52
CA GLU A 11 -12.17 -8.90 -22.31
C GLU A 11 -11.07 -8.43 -21.37
N VAL A 12 -11.17 -7.17 -20.98
CA VAL A 12 -10.22 -6.59 -20.05
C VAL A 12 -10.41 -7.35 -18.74
N PRO A 13 -9.34 -7.92 -18.15
CA PRO A 13 -9.45 -8.64 -16.88
C PRO A 13 -10.14 -7.76 -15.85
N ILE A 14 -11.10 -8.33 -15.13
CA ILE A 14 -11.92 -7.60 -14.15
C ILE A 14 -11.05 -6.99 -13.04
N GLU A 15 -9.88 -7.59 -12.75
CA GLU A 15 -8.85 -7.07 -11.85
C GLU A 15 -8.28 -5.74 -12.33
N LYS A 16 -8.06 -5.61 -13.65
CA LYS A 16 -7.61 -4.36 -14.27
C LYS A 16 -8.69 -3.29 -14.22
N ILE A 17 -9.95 -3.67 -14.46
CA ILE A 17 -11.11 -2.75 -14.35
C ILE A 17 -11.26 -2.26 -12.90
N PHE A 18 -11.13 -3.18 -11.93
CA PHE A 18 -11.18 -2.88 -10.51
C PHE A 18 -10.09 -1.90 -10.08
N ARG A 19 -8.85 -2.14 -10.51
CA ARG A 19 -7.73 -1.24 -10.23
C ARG A 19 -7.95 0.14 -10.84
N GLU A 20 -8.40 0.21 -12.09
CA GLU A 20 -8.75 1.48 -12.75
C GLU A 20 -9.84 2.24 -11.98
N ALA A 21 -10.86 1.54 -11.47
CA ALA A 21 -11.88 2.16 -10.64
C ALA A 21 -11.30 2.74 -9.34
N CYS A 22 -10.30 2.07 -8.74
CA CYS A 22 -9.59 2.57 -7.57
C CYS A 22 -8.75 3.82 -7.87
N VAL A 23 -8.00 3.80 -8.97
CA VAL A 23 -7.17 4.92 -9.46
C VAL A 23 -8.02 6.16 -9.76
N GLN A 24 -9.20 5.96 -10.32
CA GLN A 24 -10.11 7.07 -10.70
C GLN A 24 -11.06 7.48 -9.58
N GLY A 25 -11.00 6.81 -8.41
CA GLY A 25 -11.85 7.13 -7.27
C GLY A 25 -13.34 6.79 -7.48
N ARG A 26 -13.67 5.91 -8.43
CA ARG A 26 -15.05 5.51 -8.76
C ARG A 26 -15.59 4.53 -7.72
N VAL A 27 -16.00 5.07 -6.57
CA VAL A 27 -16.39 4.29 -5.39
C VAL A 27 -17.55 3.32 -5.64
N GLU A 28 -18.54 3.70 -6.45
CA GLU A 28 -19.68 2.84 -6.75
C GLU A 28 -19.30 1.68 -7.67
N ASP A 29 -18.38 1.89 -8.61
CA ASP A 29 -17.82 0.81 -9.44
C ASP A 29 -17.02 -0.18 -8.57
N VAL A 30 -16.17 0.33 -7.67
CA VAL A 30 -15.41 -0.48 -6.71
C VAL A 30 -16.36 -1.35 -5.88
N LYS A 31 -17.40 -0.75 -5.27
CA LYS A 31 -18.40 -1.49 -4.48
C LYS A 31 -19.17 -2.50 -5.33
N SER A 32 -19.60 -2.11 -6.52
CA SER A 32 -20.39 -2.97 -7.42
C SER A 32 -19.60 -4.23 -7.80
N ILE A 33 -18.32 -4.06 -8.17
CA ILE A 33 -17.42 -5.18 -8.49
C ILE A 33 -17.20 -6.07 -7.27
N ILE A 34 -17.00 -5.49 -6.08
CA ILE A 34 -16.85 -6.28 -4.84
C ILE A 34 -18.11 -7.10 -4.55
N ILE A 35 -19.28 -6.46 -4.57
CA ILE A 35 -20.55 -7.10 -4.26
C ILE A 35 -20.89 -8.20 -5.27
N SER A 36 -20.64 -7.97 -6.57
CA SER A 36 -20.91 -8.97 -7.59
C SER A 36 -20.06 -10.23 -7.41
N ARG A 37 -18.75 -10.07 -7.10
CA ARG A 37 -17.83 -11.19 -6.86
C ARG A 37 -18.15 -11.95 -5.57
N LEU A 38 -18.48 -11.23 -4.50
CA LEU A 38 -18.92 -11.84 -3.25
C LEU A 38 -20.21 -12.65 -3.45
N ARG A 39 -21.16 -12.16 -4.25
CA ARG A 39 -22.39 -12.89 -4.61
C ARG A 39 -22.12 -14.14 -5.45
N ALA A 40 -21.07 -14.12 -6.27
CA ALA A 40 -20.60 -15.28 -7.01
C ALA A 40 -19.82 -16.29 -6.13
N GLY A 41 -19.59 -15.96 -4.85
CA GLY A 41 -18.82 -16.80 -3.93
C GLY A 41 -17.31 -16.77 -4.18
N GLU A 42 -16.82 -15.75 -4.90
CA GLU A 42 -15.40 -15.61 -5.21
C GLU A 42 -14.62 -15.01 -4.03
N ASP A 43 -13.39 -15.47 -3.84
CA ASP A 43 -12.44 -14.84 -2.93
C ASP A 43 -11.86 -13.57 -3.56
N ILE A 44 -12.21 -12.43 -2.98
CA ILE A 44 -11.76 -11.12 -3.44
C ILE A 44 -10.41 -10.69 -2.85
N THR A 45 -9.87 -11.41 -1.87
CA THR A 45 -8.63 -11.02 -1.17
C THR A 45 -7.43 -10.91 -2.12
N ALA A 46 -7.35 -11.81 -3.10
CA ALA A 46 -6.35 -11.78 -4.15
C ALA A 46 -6.45 -10.50 -4.98
N MET A 47 -7.66 -10.12 -5.41
CA MET A 47 -7.91 -8.88 -6.16
C MET A 47 -7.56 -7.62 -5.35
N MET A 48 -7.87 -7.61 -4.05
CA MET A 48 -7.55 -6.49 -3.14
C MET A 48 -6.04 -6.33 -2.90
N SER A 49 -5.32 -7.44 -2.91
CA SER A 49 -3.91 -7.51 -2.54
C SER A 49 -2.98 -7.61 -3.75
N GLU A 50 -3.54 -7.65 -4.95
CA GLU A 50 -2.78 -7.84 -6.17
C GLU A 50 -1.75 -6.71 -6.36
N LEU A 51 -0.51 -7.10 -6.58
CA LEU A 51 0.54 -6.17 -6.99
C LEU A 51 0.43 -5.94 -8.50
N GLY A 52 0.16 -4.70 -8.87
CA GLY A 52 0.21 -4.25 -10.26
C GLY A 52 1.35 -3.28 -10.45
N ILE A 53 1.45 -2.78 -11.69
CA ILE A 53 2.35 -1.70 -12.07
C ILE A 53 1.49 -0.48 -12.38
N ASN A 54 1.80 0.64 -11.74
CA ASN A 54 1.08 1.90 -11.94
C ASN A 54 1.58 2.64 -13.20
N SER A 55 1.01 3.82 -13.49
CA SER A 55 1.40 4.61 -14.66
C SER A 55 2.88 5.01 -14.67
N ASP A 56 3.50 5.10 -13.49
CA ASP A 56 4.89 5.48 -13.29
C ASP A 56 5.84 4.28 -13.23
N GLY A 57 5.35 3.08 -13.57
CA GLY A 57 6.15 1.85 -13.56
C GLY A 57 6.43 1.28 -12.16
N GLN A 58 5.80 1.82 -11.12
CA GLN A 58 6.00 1.41 -9.75
C GLN A 58 5.03 0.30 -9.35
N SER A 59 5.52 -0.63 -8.52
CA SER A 59 4.69 -1.67 -7.94
C SER A 59 3.72 -1.09 -6.90
N SER A 60 2.43 -1.41 -7.01
CA SER A 60 1.41 -0.91 -6.11
C SER A 60 0.23 -1.87 -5.91
N THR A 61 -0.44 -1.74 -4.76
CA THR A 61 -1.74 -2.35 -4.49
C THR A 61 -2.87 -1.36 -4.80
N PRO A 62 -4.11 -1.83 -5.02
CA PRO A 62 -5.28 -0.95 -5.15
C PRO A 62 -5.42 0.06 -4.00
N LEU A 63 -5.07 -0.33 -2.77
CA LEU A 63 -5.11 0.56 -1.61
C LEU A 63 -4.04 1.66 -1.69
N MET A 64 -2.84 1.36 -2.21
CA MET A 64 -1.79 2.35 -2.42
C MET A 64 -2.17 3.36 -3.51
N GLU A 65 -2.77 2.89 -4.61
CA GLU A 65 -3.28 3.77 -5.67
C GLU A 65 -4.35 4.72 -5.14
N ALA A 66 -5.36 4.19 -4.44
CA ALA A 66 -6.41 5.01 -3.85
C ALA A 66 -5.85 6.00 -2.81
N ALA A 67 -4.80 5.61 -2.07
CA ALA A 67 -4.13 6.47 -1.12
C ALA A 67 -3.30 7.58 -1.79
N TRP A 68 -2.63 7.26 -2.90
CA TRP A 68 -1.85 8.18 -3.73
C TRP A 68 -2.72 9.31 -4.28
N TYR A 69 -3.87 8.96 -4.86
CA TYR A 69 -4.78 9.95 -5.46
C TYR A 69 -5.78 10.60 -4.46
N GLU A 70 -5.58 10.44 -3.15
CA GLU A 70 -6.45 10.99 -2.10
C GLU A 70 -7.93 10.53 -2.17
N HIS A 71 -8.20 9.34 -2.71
CA HIS A 71 -9.55 8.78 -2.85
C HIS A 71 -10.05 8.13 -1.56
N SER A 72 -10.22 8.96 -0.51
CA SER A 72 -10.62 8.51 0.84
C SER A 72 -11.86 7.60 0.91
N ALA A 73 -12.85 7.78 0.01
CA ALA A 73 -14.02 6.91 -0.05
C ALA A 73 -13.67 5.49 -0.54
N VAL A 74 -12.82 5.37 -1.56
CA VAL A 74 -12.29 4.08 -2.03
C VAL A 74 -11.39 3.46 -0.96
N VAL A 75 -10.49 4.25 -0.35
CA VAL A 75 -9.63 3.78 0.74
C VAL A 75 -10.44 3.18 1.88
N LYS A 76 -11.55 3.82 2.26
CA LYS A 76 -12.46 3.29 3.28
C LYS A 76 -13.00 1.90 2.91
N VAL A 77 -13.50 1.75 1.67
CA VAL A 77 -14.02 0.46 1.18
C VAL A 77 -12.92 -0.61 1.18
N LEU A 78 -11.72 -0.30 0.68
CA LEU A 78 -10.62 -1.26 0.60
C LEU A 78 -10.10 -1.71 1.98
N LEU A 79 -10.13 -0.82 2.98
CA LEU A 79 -9.73 -1.14 4.35
C LEU A 79 -10.68 -2.14 5.04
N GLU A 80 -11.96 -2.19 4.65
CA GLU A 80 -12.93 -3.18 5.17
C GLU A 80 -12.52 -4.63 4.82
N TYR A 81 -11.70 -4.82 3.79
CA TYR A 81 -11.25 -6.12 3.30
C TYR A 81 -9.76 -6.40 3.56
N ASN A 82 -9.14 -5.62 4.46
CA ASN A 82 -7.75 -5.79 4.89
C ASN A 82 -6.75 -5.88 3.71
N ALA A 83 -6.95 -5.02 2.69
CA ALA A 83 -6.12 -5.00 1.49
C ALA A 83 -4.62 -4.85 1.81
N SER A 84 -3.78 -5.62 1.10
CA SER A 84 -2.36 -5.86 1.43
C SER A 84 -1.51 -4.60 1.70
N MET A 85 -0.58 -4.78 2.63
CA MET A 85 0.14 -3.72 3.32
C MET A 85 1.41 -3.27 2.60
N TYR A 86 2.10 -4.09 1.79
CA TYR A 86 3.42 -3.72 1.26
C TYR A 86 3.61 -4.06 -0.21
N ASN A 87 4.30 -3.19 -0.96
CA ASN A 87 4.69 -3.43 -2.34
C ASN A 87 6.10 -4.03 -2.42
N LYS A 88 6.61 -4.21 -3.65
CA LYS A 88 7.96 -4.73 -3.90
C LYS A 88 9.11 -3.89 -3.34
N TYR A 89 8.83 -2.66 -2.90
CA TYR A 89 9.82 -1.75 -2.31
C TYR A 89 9.67 -1.65 -0.79
N GLY A 90 8.92 -2.55 -0.16
CA GLY A 90 8.57 -2.48 1.27
C GLY A 90 7.66 -1.29 1.63
N SER A 91 7.13 -0.55 0.66
CA SER A 91 6.30 0.62 0.94
C SER A 91 4.84 0.23 1.12
N ASN A 92 4.20 0.83 2.13
CA ASN A 92 2.77 0.68 2.40
C ASN A 92 1.92 1.86 1.90
N ALA A 93 0.60 1.75 2.00
CA ALA A 93 -0.32 2.82 1.61
C ALA A 93 -0.08 4.12 2.40
N LEU A 94 0.40 4.04 3.66
CA LEU A 94 0.73 5.22 4.45
C LEU A 94 2.01 5.90 3.95
N HIS A 95 3.01 5.18 3.42
CA HIS A 95 4.17 5.79 2.75
C HIS A 95 3.73 6.65 1.55
N HIS A 96 2.85 6.10 0.71
CA HIS A 96 2.31 6.79 -0.46
C HIS A 96 1.50 8.02 -0.03
N ALA A 97 0.53 7.86 0.88
CA ALA A 97 -0.28 8.98 1.36
C ALA A 97 0.57 10.08 2.03
N ALA A 98 1.58 9.69 2.82
CA ALA A 98 2.49 10.62 3.49
C ALA A 98 3.37 11.40 2.52
N TRP A 99 3.72 10.81 1.37
CA TRP A 99 4.45 11.46 0.30
C TRP A 99 3.55 12.44 -0.47
N VAL A 100 2.42 11.99 -1.00
CA VAL A 100 1.72 12.75 -2.05
C VAL A 100 0.41 13.42 -1.64
N ASN A 101 -0.12 13.23 -0.43
CA ASN A 101 -1.35 13.92 -0.06
C ASN A 101 -1.08 15.41 0.19
N GLU A 102 -1.83 16.26 -0.51
CA GLU A 102 -1.63 17.71 -0.49
C GLU A 102 -2.90 18.48 -0.10
N LYS A 103 -4.08 17.89 -0.32
CA LYS A 103 -5.37 18.59 -0.19
C LYS A 103 -6.04 18.28 1.15
N ARG A 104 -6.12 17.00 1.53
CA ARG A 104 -6.87 16.54 2.70
C ARG A 104 -6.10 15.54 3.54
N THR A 105 -6.34 15.58 4.85
CA THR A 105 -5.76 14.62 5.81
C THR A 105 -6.60 13.35 5.98
N THR A 106 -7.77 13.28 5.34
CA THR A 106 -8.77 12.22 5.56
C THR A 106 -8.22 10.84 5.22
N THR A 107 -7.51 10.70 4.11
CA THR A 107 -6.88 9.44 3.68
C THR A 107 -5.87 8.95 4.72
N VAL A 108 -4.93 9.80 5.12
CA VAL A 108 -3.96 9.49 6.18
C VAL A 108 -4.66 9.14 7.50
N GLN A 109 -5.71 9.86 7.88
CA GLN A 109 -6.47 9.58 9.10
C GLN A 109 -7.17 8.22 9.06
N LEU A 110 -7.74 7.83 7.91
CA LEU A 110 -8.36 6.51 7.71
C LEU A 110 -7.33 5.39 7.83
N LEU A 111 -6.19 5.52 7.14
CA LEU A 111 -5.10 4.55 7.22
C LEU A 111 -4.58 4.40 8.66
N LEU A 112 -4.27 5.51 9.33
CA LEU A 112 -3.80 5.52 10.72
C LEU A 112 -4.79 4.95 11.75
N ASN A 113 -6.08 4.94 11.43
CA ASN A 113 -7.09 4.35 12.32
C ASN A 113 -7.25 2.83 12.12
N ASN A 114 -6.80 2.30 10.99
CA ASN A 114 -6.94 0.89 10.65
C ASN A 114 -5.59 0.14 10.58
N MET A 115 -4.46 0.84 10.74
CA MET A 115 -3.13 0.24 10.78
C MET A 115 -2.64 0.03 12.22
N LYS A 116 -1.92 -1.06 12.45
CA LYS A 116 -1.16 -1.30 13.69
C LYS A 116 0.14 -0.48 13.69
N LEU A 117 0.72 -0.28 14.87
CA LEU A 117 1.88 0.59 15.05
C LEU A 117 3.11 0.10 14.26
N GLU A 118 3.25 -1.20 14.09
CA GLU A 118 4.32 -1.82 13.30
C GLU A 118 4.26 -1.38 11.84
N ASP A 119 3.06 -1.29 11.26
CA ASP A 119 2.90 -0.84 9.88
C ASP A 119 3.09 0.69 9.76
N ILE A 120 2.67 1.45 10.77
CA ILE A 120 2.87 2.90 10.83
C ILE A 120 4.36 3.26 10.88
N ASN A 121 5.18 2.42 11.52
CA ASN A 121 6.62 2.60 11.69
C ASN A 121 7.45 1.71 10.75
N HIS A 122 6.82 1.00 9.82
CA HIS A 122 7.54 0.13 8.90
C HIS A 122 8.50 0.95 8.04
N LYS A 123 9.71 0.45 7.84
CA LYS A 123 10.70 1.04 6.95
C LYS A 123 10.60 0.37 5.59
N ASN A 124 10.46 1.16 4.53
CA ASN A 124 10.61 0.67 3.17
C ASN A 124 12.08 0.27 2.88
N ASP A 125 12.36 -0.19 1.66
CA ASP A 125 13.70 -0.64 1.26
C ASP A 125 14.75 0.48 1.27
N ASN A 126 14.34 1.75 1.27
CA ASN A 126 15.22 2.90 1.43
C ASN A 126 15.49 3.23 2.92
N GLY A 127 14.95 2.46 3.85
CA GLY A 127 15.03 2.70 5.30
C GLY A 127 14.07 3.78 5.80
N ASP A 128 13.17 4.28 4.96
CA ASP A 128 12.25 5.37 5.28
C ASP A 128 10.96 4.86 5.86
N THR A 129 10.54 5.46 6.98
CA THR A 129 9.19 5.31 7.52
C THR A 129 8.21 6.22 6.77
N PRO A 130 6.89 6.02 6.90
CA PRO A 130 5.91 6.99 6.39
C PRO A 130 6.13 8.40 6.93
N LEU A 131 6.61 8.53 8.18
CA LEU A 131 6.93 9.85 8.73
C LEU A 131 8.13 10.50 8.03
N ASP A 132 9.15 9.71 7.66
CA ASP A 132 10.28 10.21 6.86
C ASP A 132 9.82 10.69 5.48
N MET A 133 8.87 10.00 4.85
CA MET A 133 8.29 10.42 3.56
C MET A 133 7.69 11.82 3.64
N CYS A 134 6.97 12.15 4.73
CA CYS A 134 6.46 13.51 4.95
C CYS A 134 7.59 14.55 5.00
N TYR A 135 8.70 14.26 5.67
CA TYR A 135 9.79 15.22 5.81
C TYR A 135 10.56 15.41 4.50
N LYS A 136 10.88 14.31 3.82
CA LYS A 136 11.74 14.29 2.63
C LYS A 136 11.05 14.75 1.36
N TYR A 137 9.79 14.38 1.16
CA TYR A 137 9.17 14.45 -0.16
C TYR A 137 7.84 15.20 -0.22
N ASN A 138 7.17 15.43 0.91
CA ASN A 138 5.89 16.15 0.92
C ASN A 138 6.12 17.64 1.25
N ASP A 139 5.94 18.53 0.27
CA ASP A 139 6.06 19.99 0.45
C ASP A 139 4.70 20.70 0.43
N SER A 140 3.62 19.95 0.67
CA SER A 140 2.27 20.48 0.68
C SER A 140 2.00 21.41 1.88
N SER A 141 0.98 22.26 1.72
CA SER A 141 0.48 23.11 2.80
C SER A 141 -0.02 22.32 4.03
N ILE A 142 -0.37 21.03 3.85
CA ILE A 142 -0.85 20.16 4.92
C ILE A 142 0.23 19.31 5.58
N LYS A 143 1.49 19.34 5.11
CA LYS A 143 2.64 18.58 5.65
C LYS A 143 2.69 18.58 7.18
N LYS A 144 2.58 19.76 7.81
CA LYS A 144 2.61 19.90 9.28
C LYS A 144 1.45 19.17 9.97
N LYS A 145 0.26 19.14 9.35
CA LYS A 145 -0.91 18.41 9.85
C LYS A 145 -0.68 16.91 9.73
N LEU A 146 -0.14 16.43 8.59
CA LEU A 146 0.19 15.01 8.39
C LEU A 146 1.19 14.51 9.45
N ILE A 147 2.29 15.24 9.65
CA ILE A 147 3.29 14.95 10.69
C ILE A 147 2.64 14.84 12.07
N LYS A 148 1.78 15.81 12.44
CA LYS A 148 1.08 15.81 13.73
C LYS A 148 0.18 14.58 13.89
N LEU A 149 -0.54 14.18 12.84
CA LEU A 149 -1.42 13.01 12.88
C LEU A 149 -0.65 11.70 13.03
N ILE A 150 0.40 11.51 12.23
CA ILE A 150 1.25 10.32 12.26
C ILE A 150 1.91 10.21 13.65
N ARG A 151 2.49 11.29 14.18
CA ARG A 151 3.09 11.30 15.52
C ARG A 151 2.07 11.04 16.63
N LYS A 152 0.85 11.59 16.54
CA LYS A 152 -0.23 11.33 17.50
C LYS A 152 -0.57 9.84 17.60
N LYS A 153 -0.37 9.08 16.53
CA LYS A 153 -0.59 7.64 16.45
C LYS A 153 0.65 6.80 16.77
N GLY A 154 1.72 7.43 17.29
CA GLY A 154 2.96 6.76 17.66
C GLY A 154 3.96 6.62 16.51
N GLY A 155 3.69 7.24 15.36
CA GLY A 155 4.61 7.27 14.22
C GLY A 155 5.92 7.98 14.56
N LYS A 156 7.03 7.34 14.22
CA LYS A 156 8.40 7.76 14.46
C LYS A 156 9.17 7.75 13.16
N ARG A 157 10.20 8.58 13.09
CA ARG A 157 11.17 8.55 12.00
C ARG A 157 12.11 7.36 12.14
N GLY A 158 12.76 6.98 11.05
CA GLY A 158 13.68 5.85 11.02
C GLY A 158 14.82 5.95 12.04
N ASN A 159 15.37 7.15 12.24
CA ASN A 159 16.42 7.42 13.22
C ASN A 159 15.90 7.37 14.68
N GLU A 160 14.69 7.86 14.93
CA GLU A 160 14.04 7.83 16.25
C GLU A 160 13.76 6.39 16.72
N LEU A 161 13.58 5.46 15.77
CA LEU A 161 13.43 4.03 16.05
C LEU A 161 14.77 3.36 16.40
N GLU A 162 15.87 3.80 15.79
CA GLU A 162 17.22 3.28 16.04
C GLU A 162 17.76 3.75 17.40
N GLU A 163 17.55 5.01 17.74
CA GLU A 163 17.93 5.58 19.04
C GLU A 163 17.23 4.88 20.22
N ALA A 164 15.98 4.46 20.04
CA ALA A 164 15.22 3.72 21.04
C ALA A 164 15.77 2.29 21.28
N GLY A 165 16.49 1.71 20.31
CA GLY A 165 17.16 0.42 20.43
C GLY A 165 18.60 0.51 20.98
N GLY A 166 19.13 1.72 21.17
CA GLY A 166 20.56 1.99 21.32
C GLY A 166 21.10 2.18 22.74
N LYS A 167 20.35 1.83 23.80
CA LYS A 167 20.89 1.80 25.19
C LYS A 167 20.36 0.61 25.99
N GLY A 168 20.75 -0.61 25.61
CA GLY A 168 20.54 -1.77 26.49
C GLY A 168 20.53 -3.11 25.79
N LYS A 169 21.71 -3.74 25.73
CA LYS A 169 21.96 -5.17 25.45
C LYS A 169 21.68 -5.66 24.02
N GLY A 170 22.71 -6.29 23.45
CA GLY A 170 22.70 -6.87 22.12
C GLY A 170 21.63 -7.93 21.92
N TYR A 171 20.53 -7.53 21.28
CA TYR A 171 19.62 -8.45 20.63
C TYR A 171 19.63 -8.17 19.14
N LYS A 172 20.03 -9.20 18.38
CA LYS A 172 19.94 -9.25 16.92
C LYS A 172 18.50 -9.01 16.52
N TRP A 173 18.28 -7.94 15.75
CA TRP A 173 17.08 -7.77 14.96
C TRP A 173 16.92 -8.97 14.03
N TRP A 174 15.87 -9.77 14.20
CA TRP A 174 15.44 -10.73 13.19
C TRP A 174 14.68 -9.98 12.10
N GLY A 175 15.43 -9.33 11.22
CA GLY A 175 14.95 -8.91 9.91
C GLY A 175 15.13 -10.05 8.91
N GLY A 176 14.01 -10.56 8.39
CA GLY A 176 13.90 -11.30 7.13
C GLY A 176 15.03 -12.26 6.77
N VAL A 177 14.81 -13.55 7.00
CA VAL A 177 15.59 -14.61 6.36
C VAL A 177 15.38 -14.52 4.85
N ASN A 178 16.25 -13.82 4.14
CA ASN A 178 16.44 -13.99 2.72
C ASN A 178 17.51 -15.08 2.52
N SER A 179 17.17 -16.34 2.81
CA SER A 179 18.01 -17.48 2.47
C SER A 179 17.72 -17.91 1.03
N ARG A 180 18.26 -17.16 0.08
CA ARG A 180 18.63 -17.70 -1.24
C ARG A 180 20.15 -17.76 -1.32
N TYR A 181 20.76 -18.59 -0.49
CA TYR A 181 22.07 -19.16 -0.75
C TYR A 181 22.05 -20.64 -0.33
N ASN A 182 22.15 -21.46 -1.38
CA ASN A 182 22.35 -22.90 -1.47
C ASN A 182 22.51 -23.71 -0.18
N ALA A 183 21.54 -24.59 0.06
CA ALA A 183 21.79 -25.87 0.69
C ALA A 183 22.53 -26.77 -0.31
N GLN A 184 23.86 -26.74 -0.30
CA GLN A 184 24.70 -27.84 -0.74
C GLN A 184 26.07 -27.72 -0.08
N GLU A 185 26.51 -28.85 0.47
CA GLU A 185 27.84 -29.14 1.02
C GLU A 185 28.13 -28.64 2.44
N LEU A 186 27.90 -29.53 3.40
CA LEU A 186 28.97 -30.09 4.25
C LEU A 186 28.43 -31.39 4.85
N LYS A 187 28.62 -32.49 4.11
CA LYS A 187 28.69 -33.85 4.66
C LYS A 187 30.13 -34.31 4.48
N PHE A 188 30.87 -34.34 5.58
CA PHE A 188 31.78 -35.38 6.10
C PHE A 188 32.67 -34.72 7.14
#